data_AF-A0A849HF15-F1
#
_entry.id   AF-A0A849HF15-F1
#
_cell.length_a   1.000
_cell.length_b   1.000
_cell.length_c   1.000
_cell.angle_alpha   90.00
_cell.angle_beta   90.00
_cell.angle_gamma   90.00
#
_symmetry.space_group_name_H-M   'P 1'
#
loop_
_entity.id
_entity.type
_entity.pdbx_description
1 polymer ?
#
loop_
_entity_poly.entity_id
_entity_poly.type
_entity_poly.pdbx_seq_one_letter_code
_entity_poly.pdbx_strand_id
1 'polypeptide(L)'
;MNRAPPLAWAGLLLARPLVMGILNVTPDSFSDGGQHATPEAAIAAGAAMLEAGAGAFAADVDDIRPGAAPISPAQEMARILPAISALAAQGAVISVDTRNAATMAAALDAGAR
;
A
#
# COMPACT_ATOMS: atom_id res chain seq x y z
N MET A 1 -7.62 4.60 -36.87
CA MET A 1 -7.98 5.27 -35.59
C MET A 1 -6.70 5.57 -34.84
N ASN A 2 -6.36 6.84 -34.66
CA ASN A 2 -5.14 7.24 -33.95
C ASN A 2 -5.46 7.23 -32.44
N ARG A 3 -5.00 6.22 -31.70
CA ARG A 3 -5.14 6.24 -30.23
C ARG A 3 -4.12 7.23 -29.68
N ALA A 4 -4.56 8.11 -28.78
CA ALA A 4 -3.66 8.95 -28.01
C ALA A 4 -2.60 8.09 -27.30
N PRO A 5 -1.35 8.58 -27.16
CA PRO A 5 -0.33 7.84 -26.44
C PRO A 5 -0.79 7.57 -25.00
N PRO A 6 -0.46 6.39 -24.44
CA PRO A 6 -0.87 6.03 -23.10
C PRO A 6 -0.30 7.01 -22.07
N LEU A 7 -1.16 7.48 -21.16
CA LEU A 7 -0.78 8.40 -20.10
C LEU A 7 0.18 7.72 -19.13
N ALA A 8 1.28 8.40 -18.79
CA ALA A 8 2.12 8.04 -17.67
C ALA A 8 1.67 8.81 -16.42
N TRP A 9 1.43 8.11 -15.31
CA TRP A 9 1.01 8.71 -14.04
C TRP A 9 1.64 7.94 -12.88
N ALA A 10 2.26 8.62 -11.92
CA ALA A 10 2.93 7.99 -10.76
C ALA A 10 4.00 6.92 -11.12
N GLY A 11 4.55 6.95 -12.35
CA GLY A 11 5.45 5.91 -12.86
C GLY A 11 4.76 4.69 -13.47
N LEU A 12 3.42 4.71 -13.58
CA LEU A 12 2.61 3.69 -14.24
C LEU A 12 2.26 4.12 -15.66
N LEU A 13 2.31 3.17 -16.61
CA LEU A 13 1.83 3.37 -17.97
C LEU A 13 0.38 2.88 -18.09
N LEU A 14 -0.56 3.80 -18.26
CA LEU A 14 -2.00 3.53 -18.32
C LEU A 14 -2.46 3.09 -19.72
N ALA A 15 -1.74 2.14 -20.32
CA ALA A 15 -2.04 1.59 -21.65
C ALA A 15 -3.15 0.52 -21.64
N ARG A 16 -3.42 -0.05 -20.46
CA ARG A 16 -4.43 -1.08 -20.20
C ARG A 16 -4.87 -0.99 -18.73
N PRO A 17 -5.98 -1.63 -18.33
CA PRO A 17 -6.32 -1.77 -16.92
C PRO A 17 -5.15 -2.39 -16.14
N LEU A 18 -4.85 -1.81 -14.98
CA LEU A 18 -3.84 -2.30 -14.05
C LEU A 18 -4.53 -2.91 -12.84
N VAL A 19 -3.92 -3.94 -12.26
CA VAL A 19 -4.38 -4.54 -11.01
C VAL A 19 -3.59 -3.91 -9.87
N MET A 20 -4.33 -3.47 -8.85
CA MET A 20 -3.79 -2.95 -7.61
C MET A 20 -3.96 -4.04 -6.54
N GLY A 21 -2.85 -4.57 -6.04
CA GLY A 21 -2.85 -5.55 -4.96
C GLY A 21 -3.04 -4.88 -3.61
N ILE A 22 -4.02 -5.33 -2.81
CA ILE A 22 -4.30 -4.75 -1.49
C ILE A 22 -3.42 -5.44 -0.45
N LEU A 23 -2.48 -4.71 0.13
CA LEU A 23 -1.66 -5.16 1.26
C LEU A 23 -2.13 -4.49 2.55
N ASN A 24 -2.83 -5.25 3.40
CA ASN A 24 -3.25 -4.78 4.72
C ASN A 24 -2.16 -5.05 5.74
N VAL A 25 -1.67 -4.01 6.41
CA VAL A 25 -0.58 -4.10 7.41
C VAL A 25 -1.15 -3.98 8.83
N THR A 26 -2.21 -4.73 9.14
CA THR A 26 -2.85 -4.70 10.46
C THR A 26 -2.91 -6.08 11.12
N PRO A 27 -2.69 -6.17 12.44
CA PRO A 27 -2.84 -7.44 13.18
C PRO A 27 -4.26 -8.01 13.15
N ASP A 28 -5.25 -7.12 13.01
CA ASP A 28 -6.66 -7.47 13.15
C ASP A 28 -7.41 -7.49 11.81
N SER A 29 -6.68 -7.53 10.69
CA SER A 29 -7.24 -7.53 9.35
C SER A 29 -8.22 -8.69 9.15
N PHE A 30 -9.47 -8.32 8.82
CA PHE A 30 -10.56 -9.26 8.58
C PHE A 30 -10.37 -10.06 7.27
N SER A 31 -9.62 -9.53 6.30
CA SER A 31 -9.48 -10.13 4.96
C SER A 31 -8.39 -11.18 4.84
N ASP A 32 -7.30 -11.05 5.63
CA ASP A 32 -6.17 -11.99 5.62
C ASP A 32 -5.95 -12.70 6.96
N GLY A 33 -6.74 -12.36 8.00
CA GLY A 33 -6.63 -12.95 9.33
C GLY A 33 -5.37 -12.54 10.10
N GLY A 34 -4.75 -11.41 9.75
CA GLY A 34 -3.52 -10.94 10.40
C GLY A 34 -2.25 -11.62 9.87
N GLN A 35 -2.33 -12.30 8.72
CA GLN A 35 -1.16 -12.96 8.10
C GLN A 35 0.00 -12.01 7.77
N HIS A 36 -0.27 -10.70 7.70
CA HIS A 36 0.73 -9.65 7.46
C HIS A 36 0.95 -8.74 8.68
N ALA A 37 0.69 -9.25 9.90
CA ALA A 37 0.79 -8.47 11.14
C ALA A 37 2.22 -7.99 11.47
N THR A 38 3.24 -8.55 10.82
CA THR A 38 4.63 -8.08 10.95
C THR A 38 5.12 -7.41 9.67
N PRO A 39 6.06 -6.45 9.77
CA PRO A 39 6.70 -5.85 8.61
C PRO A 39 7.22 -6.89 7.61
N GLU A 40 7.84 -7.96 8.08
CA GLU A 40 8.45 -8.99 7.23
C GLU A 40 7.40 -9.74 6.42
N ALA A 41 6.28 -10.09 7.06
CA ALA A 41 5.18 -10.77 6.39
C ALA A 41 4.50 -9.86 5.36
N ALA A 42 4.29 -8.58 5.69
CA ALA A 42 3.76 -7.59 4.76
C ALA A 42 4.68 -7.40 3.54
N ILE A 43 6.00 -7.32 3.76
CA ILE A 43 6.98 -7.21 2.69
C ILE A 43 6.97 -8.45 1.79
N ALA A 44 6.94 -9.65 2.36
CA ALA A 44 6.90 -10.90 1.60
C ALA A 44 5.64 -10.99 0.72
N ALA A 45 4.48 -10.61 1.25
CA ALA A 45 3.24 -10.58 0.49
C ALA A 45 3.23 -9.51 -0.60
N GLY A 46 3.71 -8.31 -0.29
CA GLY A 46 3.88 -7.24 -1.29
C GLY A 46 4.81 -7.65 -2.42
N ALA A 47 5.93 -8.31 -2.12
CA ALA A 47 6.84 -8.85 -3.12
C ALA A 47 6.16 -9.92 -4.00
N ALA A 48 5.39 -10.82 -3.41
CA ALA A 48 4.63 -11.82 -4.17
C ALA A 48 3.58 -11.17 -5.11
N MET A 49 2.94 -10.07 -4.69
CA MET A 49 2.02 -9.31 -5.55
C MET A 49 2.74 -8.66 -6.72
N LEU A 50 3.94 -8.10 -6.49
CA LEU A 50 4.77 -7.53 -7.55
C LEU A 50 5.18 -8.58 -8.59
N GLU A 51 5.64 -9.75 -8.13
CA GLU A 51 5.98 -10.88 -9.01
C GLU A 51 4.77 -11.39 -9.81
N ALA A 52 3.57 -11.33 -9.23
CA ALA A 52 2.32 -11.65 -9.93
C ALA A 52 1.89 -10.58 -10.95
N GLY A 53 2.61 -9.45 -11.05
CA GLY A 53 2.36 -8.37 -12.01
C GLY A 53 1.34 -7.33 -11.56
N ALA A 54 1.01 -7.29 -10.27
CA ALA A 54 0.21 -6.21 -9.69
C ALA A 54 1.10 -4.99 -9.38
N GLY A 55 0.54 -3.79 -9.54
CA GLY A 55 1.08 -2.62 -8.84
C GLY A 55 0.80 -2.77 -7.34
N ALA A 56 1.75 -2.40 -6.48
CA ALA A 56 1.57 -2.55 -5.05
C ALA A 56 0.72 -1.41 -4.48
N PHE A 57 -0.17 -1.71 -3.55
CA PHE A 57 -0.85 -0.72 -2.75
C PHE A 57 -0.70 -1.12 -1.30
N ALA A 58 -0.19 -0.20 -0.48
CA ALA A 58 -0.02 -0.41 0.95
C ALA A 58 -1.18 0.29 1.65
N ALA A 59 -2.15 -0.47 2.12
CA ALA A 59 -3.28 0.08 2.86
C ALA A 59 -3.04 -0.12 4.36
N ASP A 60 -3.18 0.95 5.14
CA ASP A 60 -3.72 0.78 6.49
C ASP A 60 -5.20 1.11 6.39
N VAL A 61 -6.04 0.08 6.29
CA VAL A 61 -7.46 0.30 6.44
C VAL A 61 -7.68 0.37 7.95
N ASP A 62 -7.86 1.60 8.45
CA ASP A 62 -8.49 1.85 9.75
C ASP A 62 -9.58 0.79 9.95
N ASP A 63 -9.57 0.08 11.07
CA ASP A 63 -10.54 -0.97 11.31
C ASP A 63 -11.95 -0.36 11.30
N ILE A 64 -12.65 -0.50 10.17
CA ILE A 64 -13.99 0.05 9.97
C ILE A 64 -15.08 -0.81 10.64
N ARG A 65 -14.70 -1.85 11.40
CA ARG A 65 -15.67 -2.64 12.16
C ARG A 65 -16.33 -1.75 13.23
N PRO A 66 -17.66 -1.85 13.40
CA PRO A 66 -18.37 -1.10 14.44
C PRO A 66 -17.74 -1.33 15.82
N GLY A 67 -17.29 -0.25 16.47
CA GLY A 67 -16.71 -0.30 17.82
C GLY A 67 -15.19 -0.49 17.88
N ALA A 68 -14.50 -0.56 16.75
CA ALA A 68 -13.04 -0.52 16.74
C ALA A 68 -12.52 0.84 17.26
N ALA A 69 -11.46 0.79 18.07
CA ALA A 69 -10.82 2.00 18.55
C ALA A 69 -10.02 2.64 17.39
N PRO A 70 -10.14 3.95 17.16
CA PRO A 70 -9.34 4.63 16.15
C PRO A 70 -7.86 4.51 16.52
N ILE A 71 -7.00 4.24 15.53
CA ILE A 71 -5.55 4.26 15.73
C ILE A 71 -5.03 5.69 15.57
N SER A 72 -3.99 6.02 16.33
CA SER A 72 -3.30 7.30 16.15
C SER A 72 -2.45 7.28 14.86
N PRO A 73 -2.21 8.45 14.22
CA PRO A 73 -1.31 8.53 13.07
C PRO A 73 0.08 7.94 13.33
N ALA A 74 0.59 8.04 14.57
CA ALA A 74 1.87 7.45 14.94
C ALA A 74 1.84 5.91 14.88
N GLN A 75 0.73 5.28 15.29
CA GLN A 75 0.56 3.83 15.20
C GLN A 75 0.40 3.38 13.75
N GLU A 76 -0.38 4.11 12.95
CA GLU A 76 -0.54 3.88 11.51
C GLU A 76 0.82 3.93 10.79
N MET A 77 1.59 5.00 11.00
CA MET A 77 2.95 5.15 10.43
C MET A 77 3.89 4.01 10.87
N ALA A 78 3.87 3.62 12.14
CA ALA A 78 4.71 2.53 12.64
C ALA A 78 4.40 1.19 11.96
N ARG A 79 3.16 0.99 11.50
CA ARG A 79 2.73 -0.21 10.78
C ARG A 79 3.17 -0.16 9.31
N ILE A 80 2.86 0.93 8.60
CA ILE A 80 3.00 0.94 7.14
C ILE A 80 4.39 1.33 6.62
N LEU A 81 5.11 2.23 7.30
CA LEU A 81 6.34 2.80 6.74
C LEU A 81 7.44 1.76 6.46
N PRO A 82 7.64 0.72 7.30
CA PRO A 82 8.62 -0.32 7.00
C PRO A 82 8.33 -1.06 5.69
N ALA A 83 7.05 -1.42 5.44
CA ALA A 83 6.64 -2.11 4.24
C ALA A 83 6.74 -1.19 3.00
N ILE A 84 6.31 0.07 3.13
CA ILE A 84 6.40 1.07 2.06
C ILE A 84 7.86 1.23 1.62
N SER A 85 8.77 1.48 2.57
CA SER A 85 10.18 1.71 2.26
C SER A 85 10.83 0.49 1.56
N ALA A 86 10.59 -0.71 2.09
CA ALA A 86 11.16 -1.94 1.54
C ALA A 86 10.61 -2.30 0.15
N LEU A 87 9.32 -2.09 -0.10
CA LEU A 87 8.70 -2.39 -1.39
C LEU A 87 9.03 -1.31 -2.43
N ALA A 88 9.10 -0.03 -2.03
CA ALA A 88 9.50 1.05 -2.91
C ALA A 88 10.94 0.85 -3.42
N ALA A 89 11.85 0.38 -2.56
CA ALA A 89 13.21 0.01 -2.94
C ALA A 89 13.28 -1.14 -3.95
N GLN A 90 12.24 -1.99 -4.02
CA GLN A 90 12.09 -3.06 -5.02
C GLN A 90 11.42 -2.58 -6.32
N GLY A 91 11.17 -1.27 -6.45
CA GLY A 91 10.58 -0.67 -7.65
C GLY A 91 9.06 -0.63 -7.64
N ALA A 92 8.40 -1.02 -6.54
CA ALA A 92 6.97 -0.89 -6.39
C ALA A 92 6.53 0.57 -6.57
N VAL A 93 5.45 0.77 -7.32
CA VAL A 93 4.62 1.98 -7.19
C VAL A 93 3.65 1.68 -6.06
N ILE A 94 3.57 2.57 -5.07
CA ILE A 94 2.82 2.36 -3.83
C ILE A 94 1.89 3.54 -3.63
N SER A 95 0.60 3.25 -3.54
CA SER A 95 -0.39 4.18 -3.02
C SER A 95 -0.78 3.79 -1.59
N VAL A 96 -1.17 4.79 -0.79
CA VAL A 96 -1.51 4.65 0.62
C VAL A 96 -2.96 5.05 0.86
N ASP A 97 -3.73 4.15 1.47
CA ASP A 97 -5.06 4.45 2.01
C ASP A 97 -4.91 5.06 3.40
N THR A 98 -5.15 6.35 3.53
CA THR A 98 -5.17 7.01 4.84
C THR A 98 -6.00 8.28 4.76
N ARG A 99 -6.55 8.71 5.90
CA ARG A 99 -7.18 10.03 6.06
C ARG A 99 -6.29 11.02 6.82
N ASN A 100 -5.15 10.56 7.32
CA ASN A 100 -4.26 11.34 8.16
C ASN A 100 -3.19 12.04 7.33
N ALA A 101 -3.22 13.37 7.26
CA ALA A 101 -2.28 14.14 6.46
C ALA A 101 -0.81 13.92 6.86
N ALA A 102 -0.53 13.70 8.15
CA ALA A 102 0.82 13.37 8.64
C ALA A 102 1.30 12.01 8.09
N THR A 103 0.42 11.02 8.06
CA THR A 103 0.71 9.70 7.47
C THR A 103 0.94 9.81 5.97
N MET A 104 0.14 10.60 5.25
CA MET A 104 0.34 10.86 3.82
C MET A 104 1.73 11.42 3.54
N ALA A 105 2.15 12.45 4.29
CA ALA A 105 3.46 13.07 4.12
C ALA A 105 4.60 12.07 4.39
N ALA A 106 4.53 11.34 5.50
CA ALA A 106 5.53 10.34 5.85
C ALA A 106 5.61 9.18 4.83
N ALA A 107 4.48 8.78 4.25
CA ALA A 107 4.45 7.77 3.20
C ALA A 107 5.14 8.22 1.91
N LEU A 108 4.94 9.48 1.50
CA LEU A 108 5.65 10.08 0.37
C LEU A 108 7.17 10.09 0.63
N ASP A 109 7.59 10.49 1.83
CA ASP A 109 9.00 10.46 2.23
C ASP A 109 9.59 9.04 2.22
N ALA A 110 8.77 8.02 2.53
CA ALA A 110 9.15 6.61 2.48
C ALA A 110 9.14 5.99 1.06
N GLY A 111 8.66 6.72 0.04
CA GLY A 111 8.72 6.30 -1.37
C GLY A 111 7.38 5.95 -2.03
N ALA A 112 6.25 6.22 -1.36
CA ALA A 112 4.93 6.19 -2.01
C ALA A 112 4.84 7.24 -3.13
N ARG A 113 4.11 6.93 -4.20
CA ARG A 113 3.93 7.82 -5.37
C ARG A 113 2.75 7.44 -6.24
#